data_AF-A0A2S9FR29-F1
#
_entry.id   AF-A0A2S9FR29-F1
#
_cell.length_a   1.000
_cell.length_b   1.000
_cell.length_c   1.000
_cell.angle_alpha   90.00
_cell.angle_beta   90.00
_cell.angle_gamma   90.00
#
_symmetry.space_group_name_H-M   'P 1'
#
loop_
_entity.id
_entity.type
_entity.pdbx_description
1 polymer ?
#
loop_
_entity_poly.entity_id
_entity_poly.type
_entity_poly.pdbx_seq_one_letter_code
_entity_poly.pdbx_strand_id
1 'polypeptide(L)'
;RTPADHPLAHRLLAISNAVEHWLDTHEPDVLAIERVFSNQNANTAMGTAQAGGVIALAAARRDIDVHFHTPSEVKAAVTGNGRADKAQVTEMVTRILALQQ
;
A
#
# COMPACT_ATOMS: atom_id res chain seq x y z
N ARG A 1 2.45 -3.33 -13.01
CA ARG A 1 2.02 -1.92 -13.21
C ARG A 1 0.80 -1.92 -14.13
N THR A 2 -0.22 -1.11 -13.86
CA THR A 2 -1.35 -0.92 -14.79
C THR A 2 -1.10 0.32 -15.66
N PRO A 3 -1.22 0.25 -17.00
CA PRO A 3 -1.12 1.42 -17.88
C PRO A 3 -2.15 2.51 -17.53
N ALA A 4 -1.77 3.78 -17.67
CA ALA A 4 -2.61 4.92 -17.26
C ALA A 4 -3.73 5.25 -18.25
N ASP A 5 -3.58 4.83 -19.50
CA ASP A 5 -4.53 4.92 -20.61
C ASP A 5 -5.67 3.91 -20.52
N HIS A 6 -5.53 2.86 -19.70
CA HIS A 6 -6.61 1.91 -19.46
C HIS A 6 -7.74 2.53 -18.63
N PRO A 7 -9.02 2.21 -18.93
CA PRO A 7 -10.13 2.62 -18.10
C PRO A 7 -9.93 2.20 -16.64
N LEU A 8 -10.28 3.08 -15.70
CA LEU A 8 -10.09 2.88 -14.26
C LEU A 8 -10.60 1.52 -13.79
N ALA A 9 -11.78 1.08 -14.23
CA ALA A 9 -12.36 -0.21 -13.86
C ALA A 9 -11.45 -1.40 -14.21
N HIS A 10 -10.82 -1.39 -15.39
CA HIS A 10 -9.88 -2.45 -15.79
C HIS A 10 -8.59 -2.41 -14.97
N ARG A 11 -8.13 -1.21 -14.58
CA ARG A 11 -6.96 -1.07 -13.70
C ARG A 11 -7.26 -1.60 -12.30
N LEU A 12 -8.43 -1.29 -11.75
CA LEU A 12 -8.89 -1.80 -10.45
C LEU A 12 -9.08 -3.32 -10.48
N LEU A 13 -9.63 -3.87 -11.57
CA LEU A 13 -9.74 -5.33 -11.75
C LEU A 13 -8.36 -6.00 -11.75
N ALA A 14 -7.38 -5.44 -12.48
CA ALA A 14 -6.02 -5.98 -12.50
C ALA A 14 -5.37 -5.95 -11.11
N ILE A 15 -5.60 -4.89 -10.33
CA ILE A 15 -5.14 -4.79 -8.93
C ILE A 15 -5.84 -5.85 -8.07
N SER A 16 -7.16 -5.99 -8.19
CA SER A 16 -7.94 -7.00 -7.46
C SER A 16 -7.38 -8.39 -7.70
N ASN A 17 -7.22 -8.80 -8.96
CA ASN A 17 -6.70 -10.13 -9.30
C ASN A 17 -5.30 -10.38 -8.73
N ALA A 18 -4.43 -9.37 -8.78
CA ALA A 18 -3.08 -9.49 -8.24
C ALA A 18 -3.10 -9.64 -6.70
N VAL A 19 -3.92 -8.87 -6.00
CA VAL A 19 -4.03 -8.94 -4.55
C VAL A 19 -4.66 -10.23 -4.09
N GLU A 20 -5.73 -10.69 -4.74
CA GLU A 20 -6.35 -11.99 -4.46
C GLU A 20 -5.32 -13.11 -4.55
N HIS A 21 -4.51 -13.12 -5.62
CA HIS A 21 -3.40 -14.08 -5.77
C HIS A 21 -2.40 -14.03 -4.61
N TRP A 22 -1.99 -12.83 -4.17
CA TRP A 22 -1.03 -12.71 -3.07
C TRP A 22 -1.61 -13.08 -1.71
N LEU A 23 -2.87 -12.75 -1.45
CA LEU A 23 -3.56 -13.14 -0.22
C LEU A 23 -3.70 -14.66 -0.13
N ASP A 24 -4.01 -15.34 -1.25
CA ASP A 24 -4.11 -16.80 -1.29
C ASP A 24 -2.73 -17.48 -1.20
N THR A 25 -1.67 -16.81 -1.67
CA THR A 25 -0.31 -17.38 -1.67
C THR A 25 0.36 -17.25 -0.30
N HIS A 26 0.13 -16.16 0.40
CA HIS A 26 0.85 -15.83 1.63
C HIS A 26 0.03 -15.96 2.91
N GLU A 27 -1.30 -16.07 2.81
CA GLU A 27 -2.22 -16.23 3.95
C GLU A 27 -1.86 -15.31 5.15
N PRO A 28 -1.74 -13.98 4.93
CA PRO A 28 -1.23 -13.11 5.97
C PRO A 28 -2.26 -12.94 7.09
N ASP A 29 -1.78 -12.85 8.34
CA ASP A 29 -2.64 -12.54 9.50
C ASP A 29 -3.20 -11.11 9.45
N VAL A 30 -2.43 -10.20 8.85
CA VAL A 30 -2.72 -8.76 8.85
C VAL A 30 -2.32 -8.12 7.53
N LEU A 31 -3.12 -7.16 7.06
CA LEU A 31 -2.80 -6.29 5.93
C LEU A 31 -2.65 -4.83 6.35
N ALA A 32 -1.47 -4.26 6.12
CA ALA A 32 -1.19 -2.85 6.32
C ALA A 32 -1.31 -2.06 5.00
N ILE A 33 -2.10 -0.97 4.99
CA ILE A 33 -2.29 -0.10 3.82
C ILE A 33 -1.93 1.34 4.18
N GLU A 34 -1.15 2.02 3.33
CA GLU A 34 -0.91 3.44 3.51
C GLU A 34 -2.19 4.25 3.21
N ARG A 35 -2.56 5.12 4.15
CA ARG A 35 -3.67 6.05 4.01
C ARG A 35 -3.29 7.15 3.04
N VAL A 36 -4.10 7.30 1.98
CA VAL A 36 -3.93 8.36 1.00
C VAL A 36 -4.42 9.69 1.59
N PHE A 37 -3.52 10.67 1.72
CA PHE A 37 -3.86 12.06 2.05
C PHE A 37 -3.73 12.93 0.79
N SER A 38 -4.69 13.83 0.55
CA SER A 38 -4.60 14.79 -0.54
C SER A 38 -4.81 16.21 -0.02
N ASN A 39 -3.75 17.03 -0.11
CA ASN A 39 -3.86 18.48 0.04
C ASN A 39 -3.76 19.23 -1.30
N GLN A 40 -3.31 18.60 -2.40
CA GLN A 40 -2.96 19.34 -3.63
C GLN A 40 -3.38 18.67 -4.97
N ASN A 41 -3.75 17.38 -5.01
CA ASN A 41 -4.13 16.70 -6.27
C ASN A 41 -5.22 15.64 -6.07
N ALA A 42 -6.46 16.09 -5.90
CA ALA A 42 -7.60 15.22 -5.60
C ALA A 42 -7.84 14.12 -6.66
N ASN A 43 -7.60 14.41 -7.95
CA ASN A 43 -7.86 13.45 -9.04
C ASN A 43 -6.95 12.22 -8.99
N THR A 44 -5.66 12.38 -8.72
CA THR A 44 -4.73 11.25 -8.62
C THR A 44 -4.88 10.52 -7.29
N ALA A 45 -5.15 11.26 -6.21
CA ALA A 45 -5.41 10.69 -4.90
C ALA A 45 -6.65 9.79 -4.89
N MET A 46 -7.71 10.17 -5.62
CA MET A 46 -8.94 9.37 -5.71
C MET A 46 -8.67 7.99 -6.30
N GLY A 47 -7.89 7.90 -7.39
CA GLY A 47 -7.54 6.62 -8.00
C GLY A 47 -6.75 5.70 -7.06
N THR A 48 -5.81 6.26 -6.29
CA THR A 48 -5.06 5.51 -5.29
C THR A 48 -5.95 5.07 -4.12
N ALA A 49 -6.86 5.93 -3.67
CA ALA A 49 -7.82 5.60 -2.61
C ALA A 49 -8.79 4.48 -3.04
N GLN A 50 -9.27 4.52 -4.28
CA GLN A 50 -10.10 3.45 -4.86
C GLN A 50 -9.34 2.12 -4.94
N ALA A 51 -8.08 2.14 -5.37
CA ALA A 51 -7.23 0.95 -5.35
C ALA A 51 -7.06 0.40 -3.93
N GLY A 52 -6.76 1.26 -2.95
CA GLY A 52 -6.68 0.88 -1.53
C GLY A 52 -7.99 0.27 -1.01
N GLY A 53 -9.15 0.80 -1.42
CA GLY A 53 -10.46 0.25 -1.07
C GLY A 53 -10.71 -1.15 -1.65
N VAL A 54 -10.34 -1.40 -2.90
CA VAL A 54 -10.42 -2.74 -3.52
C VAL A 54 -9.55 -3.75 -2.77
N ILE A 55 -8.33 -3.35 -2.40
CA ILE A 55 -7.40 -4.20 -1.66
C ILE A 55 -7.96 -4.52 -0.26
N ALA A 56 -8.45 -3.51 0.46
CA ALA A 56 -9.03 -3.68 1.79
C ALA A 56 -10.26 -4.61 1.76
N LEU A 57 -11.10 -4.49 0.73
CA LEU A 57 -12.25 -5.38 0.55
C LEU A 57 -11.82 -6.84 0.30
N ALA A 58 -10.79 -7.06 -0.50
CA ALA A 58 -10.26 -8.39 -0.79
C ALA A 58 -9.74 -9.09 0.48
N ALA A 59 -9.06 -8.34 1.37
CA ALA A 59 -8.61 -8.83 2.67
C ALA A 59 -9.79 -9.11 3.62
N ALA A 60 -10.73 -8.17 3.73
CA ALA A 60 -11.90 -8.33 4.61
C ALA A 60 -12.77 -9.55 4.22
N ARG A 61 -12.83 -9.92 2.93
CA ARG A 61 -13.51 -11.15 2.47
C ARG A 61 -12.91 -12.45 3.01
N ARG A 62 -11.64 -12.40 3.45
CA ARG A 62 -10.88 -13.52 4.01
C ARG A 62 -10.75 -13.41 5.53
N ASP A 63 -11.45 -12.48 6.16
CA ASP A 63 -11.36 -12.20 7.61
C ASP A 63 -9.94 -11.78 8.05
N ILE A 64 -9.18 -11.15 7.14
CA ILE A 64 -7.85 -10.61 7.43
C ILE A 64 -7.98 -9.19 7.96
N ASP A 65 -7.35 -8.91 9.10
CA ASP A 65 -7.38 -7.59 9.72
C ASP A 65 -6.66 -6.54 8.85
N VAL A 66 -7.32 -5.42 8.60
CA VAL A 66 -6.78 -4.32 7.78
C VAL A 66 -6.49 -3.10 8.64
N HIS A 67 -5.24 -2.63 8.60
CA HIS A 67 -4.82 -1.40 9.29
C HIS A 67 -4.35 -0.33 8.31
N PHE A 68 -4.87 0.89 8.48
CA PHE A 68 -4.50 2.04 7.66
C PHE A 68 -3.55 2.97 8.38
N HIS A 69 -2.36 3.17 7.81
CA HIS A 69 -1.30 3.99 8.40
C HIS A 69 -1.02 5.26 7.64
N THR A 70 -0.74 6.35 8.34
CA THR A 70 -0.29 7.59 7.71
C THR A 70 1.16 7.49 7.24
N PRO A 71 1.59 8.28 6.24
CA PRO A 71 2.99 8.31 5.82
C PRO A 71 3.96 8.61 6.98
N SER A 72 3.55 9.44 7.94
CA SER A 72 4.36 9.75 9.11
C SER A 72 4.44 8.58 10.10
N GLU A 73 3.38 7.79 10.26
CA GLU A 73 3.41 6.56 11.07
C GLU A 73 4.34 5.52 10.43
N VAL A 74 4.25 5.32 9.11
CA VAL A 74 5.14 4.40 8.37
C VAL A 74 6.59 4.82 8.54
N LYS A 75 6.91 6.11 8.36
CA LYS A 75 8.26 6.65 8.57
C LYS A 75 8.74 6.45 10.00
N ALA A 76 7.91 6.74 10.99
CA ALA A 76 8.26 6.58 12.40
C ALA A 76 8.54 5.12 12.75
N ALA A 77 7.73 4.18 12.25
CA ALA A 77 7.90 2.75 12.50
C ALA A 77 9.22 2.20 11.97
N VAL A 78 9.67 2.69 10.81
CA VAL A 78 10.88 2.16 10.14
C VAL A 78 12.15 2.90 10.59
N THR A 79 12.07 4.22 10.80
CA THR A 79 13.25 5.08 11.00
C THR A 79 13.36 5.67 12.40
N GLY A 80 12.33 5.52 13.24
CA GLY A 80 12.21 6.24 14.52
C GLY A 80 11.79 7.71 14.39
N ASN A 81 11.63 8.23 13.16
CA ASN A 81 11.28 9.63 12.90
C ASN A 81 10.18 9.79 11.83
N GLY A 82 9.00 10.28 12.23
CA GLY A 82 7.88 10.50 11.30
C GLY A 82 8.10 11.56 10.21
N ARG A 83 9.20 12.32 10.29
CA ARG A 83 9.63 13.31 9.29
C ARG A 83 10.78 12.83 8.40
N ALA A 84 11.20 11.57 8.51
CA ALA A 84 12.29 11.02 7.72
C ALA A 84 12.08 11.21 6.21
N ASP A 85 13.18 11.41 5.48
CA ASP A 85 13.16 11.49 4.03
C ASP A 85 13.13 10.10 3.38
N LYS A 86 13.02 10.07 2.04
CA LYS A 86 12.92 8.82 1.27
C LYS A 86 14.22 7.99 1.32
N ALA A 87 15.37 8.64 1.43
CA ALA A 87 16.66 7.96 1.46
C ALA A 87 16.82 7.21 2.79
N GLN A 88 16.47 7.87 3.91
CA GLN A 88 16.47 7.29 5.25
C GLN A 88 15.52 6.08 5.36
N VAL A 89 14.30 6.19 4.80
CA VAL A 89 13.37 5.05 4.78
C VAL A 89 13.95 3.89 3.99
N THR A 90 14.53 4.14 2.80
CA THR A 90 15.15 3.10 1.98
C THR A 90 16.29 2.40 2.72
N GLU A 91 17.21 3.16 3.31
CA GLU A 91 18.34 2.63 4.07
C GLU A 91 17.86 1.72 5.20
N MET A 92 16.86 2.17 5.97
CA MET A 92 16.33 1.40 7.09
C MET A 92 15.58 0.15 6.65
N VAL A 93 14.80 0.20 5.56
CA VAL A 93 14.14 -0.99 5.00
C VAL A 93 15.18 -2.03 4.56
N THR A 94 16.21 -1.61 3.81
CA THR A 94 17.31 -2.48 3.37
C THR A 94 17.99 -3.13 4.58
N ARG A 95 18.21 -2.37 5.65
CA ARG A 95 18.83 -2.87 6.88
C ARG A 95 17.93 -3.85 7.63
N ILE A 96 16.65 -3.53 7.81
CA ILE A 96 15.67 -4.37 8.53
C ILE A 96 15.47 -5.70 7.81
N LEU A 97 15.38 -5.66 6.49
CA LEU A 97 15.16 -6.85 5.65
C LEU A 97 16.48 -7.55 5.24
N ALA A 98 17.63 -7.08 5.73
CA ALA A 98 18.97 -7.59 5.39
C ALA A 98 19.21 -7.74 3.88
N LEU A 99 18.73 -6.79 3.09
CA LEU A 99 18.90 -6.79 1.63
C LEU A 99 20.31 -6.34 1.27
N GLN A 100 20.88 -6.93 0.21
CA GLN A 100 22.15 -6.48 -0.36
C GLN A 100 21.92 -5.12 -1.05
N GLN A 101 22.86 -4.18 -0.84
CA GLN A 101 22.81 -2.85 -1.45
C GLN A 101 23.11 -2.88 -2.95
#